data_AF-A0A078RUT1-F1
#
_entry.id   AF-A0A078RUT1-F1
#
_cell.length_a   1.000
_cell.length_b   1.000
_cell.length_c   1.000
_cell.angle_alpha   90.00
_cell.angle_beta   90.00
_cell.angle_gamma   90.00
#
_symmetry.space_group_name_H-M   'P 1'
#
loop_
_entity.id
_entity.type
_entity.pdbx_description
1 polymer ?
#
loop_
_entity_poly.entity_id
_entity_poly.type
_entity_poly.pdbx_seq_one_letter_code
_entity_poly.pdbx_strand_id
1 'polypeptide(L)'
;MALLDRHNCRGFSYWQQVQGRGSKTGEPHYGSHAWPSMCSAIITIIDEAKVAPLLEALHRMDKETEQLGLRAFVWNIEQTI
;
A
#
# COMPACT_ATOMS: atom_id res chain seq x y z
N MET A 1 7.77 -0.83 -4.96
CA MET A 1 8.92 -1.59 -4.39
C MET A 1 10.06 -0.70 -3.95
N ALA A 2 10.56 0.21 -4.81
CA ALA A 2 11.68 1.11 -4.46
C ALA A 2 11.53 1.87 -3.11
N LEU A 3 10.31 2.25 -2.70
CA LEU A 3 10.09 2.87 -1.39
C LEU A 3 10.35 1.88 -0.25
N LEU A 4 9.77 0.68 -0.29
CA LEU A 4 10.02 -0.37 0.71
C LEU A 4 11.51 -0.74 0.78
N ASP A 5 12.17 -0.83 -0.37
CA ASP A 5 13.61 -1.13 -0.45
C ASP A 5 14.45 -0.05 0.25
N ARG A 6 14.14 1.24 0.05
CA ARG A 6 14.82 2.37 0.72
C ARG A 6 14.64 2.35 2.24
N HIS A 7 13.54 1.78 2.73
CA HIS A 7 13.28 1.60 4.17
C HIS A 7 13.78 0.25 4.70
N ASN A 8 14.51 -0.52 3.89
CA ASN A 8 15.00 -1.86 4.23
C ASN A 8 13.87 -2.81 4.67
N CYS A 9 12.71 -2.68 4.01
CA CYS A 9 11.52 -3.52 4.14
C CYS A 9 11.47 -4.49 2.96
N ARG A 10 12.41 -5.43 2.93
CA ARG A 10 12.65 -6.31 1.77
C ARG A 10 11.67 -7.49 1.68
N GLY A 11 11.17 -7.96 2.83
CA GLY A 11 10.21 -9.06 2.90
C GLY A 11 8.79 -8.55 2.69
N PHE A 12 8.10 -9.05 1.67
CA PHE A 12 6.69 -8.74 1.44
C PHE A 12 5.97 -9.88 0.71
N SER A 13 4.66 -9.95 0.89
CA SER A 13 3.76 -10.71 0.01
C SER A 13 2.95 -9.73 -0.84
N TYR A 14 2.75 -10.07 -2.11
CA TYR A 14 2.12 -9.20 -3.09
C TYR A 14 0.92 -9.89 -3.73
N TRP A 15 -0.22 -9.20 -3.73
CA TRP A 15 -1.42 -9.62 -4.45
C TRP A 15 -1.66 -8.69 -5.63
N GLN A 16 -1.72 -9.31 -6.81
CA GLN A 16 -2.07 -8.63 -8.05
C GLN A 16 -3.59 -8.50 -8.16
N GLN A 17 -4.05 -7.42 -8.81
CA GLN A 17 -5.44 -7.24 -9.25
C GLN A 17 -6.48 -7.32 -8.12
N VAL A 18 -6.20 -6.68 -6.99
CA VAL A 18 -7.19 -6.57 -5.92
C VAL A 18 -8.30 -5.60 -6.33
N GLN A 19 -9.53 -5.90 -5.94
CA GLN A 19 -10.67 -5.01 -6.17
C GLN A 19 -11.08 -4.35 -4.86
N GLY A 20 -11.43 -3.07 -4.94
CA GLY A 20 -11.86 -2.30 -3.79
C GLY A 20 -12.54 -1.01 -4.21
N ARG A 21 -13.25 -0.39 -3.27
CA ARG A 21 -13.89 0.90 -3.47
C ARG A 21 -13.82 1.71 -2.18
N GLY A 22 -13.41 2.97 -2.29
CA GLY A 22 -13.46 3.92 -1.18
C GLY A 22 -14.90 4.28 -0.82
N SER A 23 -15.18 4.51 0.45
CA SER A 23 -16.52 4.86 0.94
C SER A 23 -16.89 6.35 0.77
N LYS A 24 -15.91 7.20 0.43
CA LYS A 24 -16.11 8.66 0.35
C LYS A 24 -15.81 9.24 -1.03
N THR A 25 -14.63 8.93 -1.58
CA THR A 25 -14.10 9.55 -2.79
C THR A 25 -13.37 8.53 -3.66
N GLY A 26 -13.10 8.90 -4.91
CA GLY A 26 -12.33 8.10 -5.87
C GLY A 26 -13.21 7.14 -6.69
N GLU A 27 -12.89 7.01 -7.97
CA GLU A 27 -13.53 6.04 -8.85
C GLU A 27 -12.88 4.66 -8.66
N PRO A 28 -13.66 3.59 -8.47
CA PRO A 28 -13.09 2.26 -8.31
C PRO A 28 -12.50 1.73 -9.62
N HIS A 29 -11.31 1.17 -9.51
CA HIS A 29 -10.56 0.61 -10.62
C HIS A 29 -10.85 -0.88 -10.80
N TYR A 30 -11.95 -1.21 -11.49
CA TYR A 30 -12.39 -2.59 -11.74
C TYR A 30 -11.88 -3.19 -13.06
N GLY A 31 -10.99 -2.48 -13.77
CA GLY A 31 -10.47 -2.94 -15.06
C GLY A 31 -11.47 -2.87 -16.22
N SER A 32 -12.59 -2.15 -16.07
CA SER A 32 -13.62 -1.96 -17.09
C SER A 32 -13.31 -0.83 -18.10
N HIS A 33 -12.20 -0.11 -17.91
CA HIS A 33 -11.77 0.97 -18.79
C HIS A 33 -10.85 0.44 -19.90
N ALA A 34 -10.83 1.13 -21.06
CA ALA A 34 -9.98 0.76 -22.21
C ALA A 34 -8.48 0.69 -21.87
N TRP A 35 -8.05 1.42 -20.83
CA TRP A 35 -6.73 1.32 -20.21
C TRP A 35 -6.90 0.92 -18.74
N PRO A 36 -7.05 -0.39 -18.44
CA PRO A 36 -7.42 -0.84 -17.12
C PRO A 36 -6.25 -0.65 -16.16
N SER A 37 -6.37 0.35 -15.28
CA SER A 37 -5.59 0.36 -14.04
C SER A 37 -6.24 -0.63 -13.07
N MET A 38 -5.43 -1.46 -12.42
CA MET A 38 -5.89 -2.39 -11.40
C MET A 38 -5.18 -2.05 -10.08
N CYS A 39 -5.89 -2.18 -8.96
CA CYS A 39 -5.24 -2.05 -7.66
C CYS A 39 -4.39 -3.29 -7.35
N SER A 40 -3.41 -3.10 -6.48
CA SER A 40 -2.58 -4.18 -5.92
C SER A 40 -2.44 -3.98 -4.42
N ALA A 41 -2.21 -5.06 -3.68
CA ALA A 41 -1.93 -4.99 -2.24
C ALA A 41 -0.55 -5.56 -1.92
N ILE A 42 0.14 -4.93 -0.98
CA ILE A 42 1.38 -5.42 -0.39
C ILE A 42 1.14 -5.59 1.10
N ILE A 43 1.57 -6.73 1.66
CA ILE A 43 1.78 -6.88 3.10
C ILE A 43 3.27 -7.05 3.37
N THR A 44 3.77 -6.38 4.39
CA THR A 44 5.16 -6.50 4.83
C THR A 44 5.18 -6.52 6.35
N ILE A 45 5.95 -7.46 6.92
CA ILE A 45 6.13 -7.57 8.37
C ILE A 45 7.50 -6.95 8.68
N ILE A 46 7.51 -5.94 9.54
CA ILE A 46 8.67 -5.09 9.80
C ILE A 46 8.79 -4.81 11.29
N ASP A 47 9.99 -4.44 11.74
CA ASP A 47 10.22 -3.98 13.11
C ASP A 47 9.38 -2.73 13.42
N GLU A 48 8.88 -2.64 14.65
CA GLU A 48 8.04 -1.52 15.10
C GLU A 48 8.72 -0.15 14.88
N ALA A 49 10.04 -0.08 15.08
CA ALA A 49 10.81 1.13 14.86
C ALA A 49 10.76 1.67 13.41
N LYS A 50 10.43 0.82 12.43
CA LYS A 50 10.31 1.20 11.01
C LYS A 50 8.90 1.67 10.64
N VAL A 51 7.89 1.43 11.49
CA VAL A 51 6.49 1.72 11.18
C VAL A 51 6.26 3.21 10.93
N ALA A 52 6.65 4.07 11.88
CA ALA A 52 6.41 5.51 11.74
C ALA A 52 7.15 6.13 10.53
N PRO A 53 8.46 5.89 10.31
CA PRO A 53 9.15 6.41 9.12
C PRO A 53 8.55 5.92 7.79
N LEU A 54 8.13 4.66 7.73
CA LEU A 54 7.53 4.10 6.51
C LEU A 54 6.15 4.71 6.24
N LEU A 55 5.30 4.83 7.26
CA LEU A 55 3.99 5.46 7.13
C LEU A 55 4.10 6.92 6.71
N GLU A 56 5.07 7.67 7.24
CA GLU A 56 5.31 9.05 6.83
C GLU A 56 5.68 9.14 5.35
N ALA A 57 6.58 8.27 4.88
CA ALA A 57 6.98 8.22 3.47
C ALA A 57 5.82 7.82 2.55
N LEU A 58 5.00 6.84 2.95
CA LEU A 58 3.80 6.43 2.22
C LEU A 58 2.75 7.56 2.18
N HIS A 59 2.54 8.27 3.29
CA HIS A 59 1.61 9.39 3.36
C HIS A 59 2.04 10.56 2.48
N ARG A 60 3.34 10.87 2.44
CA ARG A 60 3.88 11.86 1.51
C ARG A 60 3.63 11.44 0.06
N MET A 61 3.86 10.18 -0.28
CA MET A 61 3.57 9.64 -1.61
C MET A 61 2.07 9.73 -1.94
N ASP A 62 1.17 9.40 -1.01
CA ASP A 62 -0.29 9.53 -1.22
C ASP A 62 -0.67 10.98 -1.56
N LYS A 63 -0.14 11.96 -0.83
CA LYS A 63 -0.38 13.38 -1.10
C LYS A 63 0.16 13.85 -2.45
N GLU A 64 1.31 13.32 -2.88
CA GLU A 64 1.89 13.63 -4.19
C GLU A 64 1.09 12.97 -5.33
N THR A 65 0.35 11.89 -5.05
CA THR A 65 -0.38 11.09 -6.04
C THR A 65 -1.82 10.77 -5.62
N GLU A 66 -2.58 11.75 -5.14
CA GLU A 66 -3.90 11.51 -4.50
C GLU A 66 -4.88 10.71 -5.38
N GLN A 67 -4.78 10.87 -6.72
CA GLN A 67 -5.61 10.15 -7.69
C GLN A 67 -5.38 8.62 -7.68
N LEU A 68 -4.24 8.15 -7.19
CA LEU A 68 -3.94 6.72 -7.06
C LEU A 68 -4.59 6.08 -5.82
N GLY A 69 -5.00 6.89 -4.84
CA GLY A 69 -5.77 6.45 -3.68
C GLY A 69 -5.03 5.45 -2.79
N LEU A 70 -3.76 5.72 -2.45
CA LEU A 70 -2.97 4.84 -1.61
C LEU A 70 -3.56 4.78 -0.20
N ARG A 71 -3.66 3.57 0.36
CA ARG A 71 -4.04 3.34 1.75
C ARG A 71 -3.07 2.38 2.40
N ALA A 72 -2.63 2.73 3.61
CA ALA A 72 -1.74 1.92 4.43
C ALA A 72 -2.39 1.69 5.79
N PHE A 73 -2.28 0.46 6.29
CA PHE A 73 -2.82 0.04 7.57
C PHE A 73 -1.73 -0.66 8.35
N VAL A 74 -1.76 -0.52 9.68
CA VAL A 74 -0.85 -1.22 10.59
C VAL A 74 -1.67 -2.18 11.44
N TRP A 75 -1.18 -3.41 11.50
CA TRP A 75 -1.68 -4.43 12.41
C TRP A 75 -0.52 -4.93 13.26
N ASN A 76 -0.80 -5.22 14.53
CA ASN A 76 0.19 -5.82 15.43
C ASN A 76 0.36 -7.30 15.07
N ILE A 77 1.61 -7.73 14.94
CA ILE A 77 1.97 -9.15 14.85
C ILE A 77 2.46 -9.57 16.22
N GLU A 78 1.68 -10.38 16.91
CA GLU A 78 1.96 -10.75 18.31
C GLU A 78 2.99 -11.88 18.40
N GLN A 79 3.05 -12.76 17.39
CA GLN A 79 3.97 -13.91 17.33
C GLN A 79 4.34 -14.21 15.86
N THR A 80 5.57 -14.66 15.63
CA THR A 80 6.09 -15.07 14.32
C THR A 80 7.21 -16.11 14.49
N ILE A 81 7.54 -16.88 13.46
CA ILE A 81 8.58 -17.93 13.47
C ILE A 81 9.80 -17.44 12.69
#